data_AF-A0A818PNW0-F1
#
_entry.id   AF-A0A818PNW0-F1
#
_cell.length_a   1.000
_cell.length_b   1.000
_cell.length_c   1.000
_cell.angle_alpha   90.00
_cell.angle_beta   90.00
_cell.angle_gamma   90.00
#
_symmetry.space_group_name_H-M   'P 1'
#
loop_
_entity.id
_entity.type
_entity.pdbx_description
1 polymer ?
#
loop_
_entity_poly.entity_id
_entity_poly.type
_entity_poly.pdbx_seq_one_letter_code
_entity_poly.pdbx_strand_id
1 'polypeptide(L)'
;MNIAFSYASKIFAPMFNCFIFHDGDLIPENDYNIYECDQHGPRHLAPAVNELRYSLMYNDLIGGVLAVTKDQFIKANGWSNLYWGWGFVRLRQVGYGVNRPPNNVGRYKMIRYEKQIPSFNRFKTLSKWLRYSSDGIRQLSTLD
;
A
#
# COMPACT_ATOMS: atom_id res chain seq x y z
N MET A 1 2.70 -6.18 -6.71
CA MET A 1 3.25 -4.88 -6.27
C MET A 1 4.78 -4.81 -6.37
N ASN A 2 5.56 -5.64 -5.66
CA ASN A 2 7.04 -5.59 -5.73
C ASN A 2 7.60 -5.75 -7.15
N ILE A 3 7.05 -6.69 -7.95
CA ILE A 3 7.42 -6.88 -9.36
C ILE A 3 7.20 -5.60 -10.17
N ALA A 4 6.01 -5.00 -10.06
CA ALA A 4 5.66 -3.77 -10.77
C ALA A 4 6.58 -2.60 -10.40
N PHE A 5 6.87 -2.42 -9.10
CA PHE A 5 7.84 -1.42 -8.64
C PHE A 5 9.23 -1.66 -9.24
N SER A 6 9.72 -2.91 -9.21
CA SER A 6 11.05 -3.27 -9.73
C SER A 6 11.13 -3.02 -11.24
N TYR A 7 10.13 -3.49 -11.99
CA TYR A 7 10.03 -3.30 -13.43
C TYR A 7 9.97 -1.81 -13.81
N ALA A 8 9.07 -1.05 -13.19
CA ALA A 8 8.94 0.38 -13.46
C ALA A 8 10.20 1.16 -13.07
N SER A 9 10.83 0.81 -11.94
CA SER A 9 12.09 1.40 -11.52
C SER A 9 13.27 1.06 -12.43
N LYS A 10 13.25 -0.09 -13.11
CA LYS A 10 14.31 -0.48 -14.06
C LYS A 10 14.13 0.22 -15.41
N ILE A 11 12.91 0.24 -15.95
CA ILE A 11 12.65 0.73 -17.31
C ILE A 11 12.58 2.25 -17.38
N PHE A 12 12.06 2.88 -16.34
CA PHE A 12 11.79 4.31 -16.34
C PHE A 12 12.64 5.08 -15.32
N ALA A 13 13.74 4.50 -14.83
CA ALA A 13 14.71 5.28 -14.04
C ALA A 13 15.38 6.34 -14.93
N PRO A 14 15.50 7.61 -14.49
CA PRO A 14 15.24 8.20 -13.16
C PRO A 14 13.89 8.94 -13.01
N MET A 15 12.92 8.72 -13.89
CA MET A 15 11.74 9.59 -14.02
C MET A 15 10.65 9.37 -12.97
N PHE A 16 10.55 8.17 -12.38
CA PHE A 16 9.50 7.85 -11.40
C PHE A 16 10.02 7.85 -9.96
N ASN A 17 9.57 8.84 -9.20
CA ASN A 17 9.89 9.00 -7.77
C ASN A 17 8.69 8.73 -6.86
N CYS A 18 7.50 8.56 -7.43
CA CYS A 18 6.26 8.31 -6.70
C CYS A 18 5.55 7.07 -7.25
N PHE A 19 5.12 6.17 -6.36
CA PHE A 19 4.44 4.93 -6.69
C PHE A 19 3.10 4.90 -5.97
N ILE A 20 2.01 4.76 -6.73
CA ILE A 20 0.66 4.60 -6.20
C ILE A 20 0.24 3.15 -6.38
N PHE A 21 0.08 2.44 -5.26
CA PHE A 21 -0.51 1.11 -5.24
C PHE A 21 -2.01 1.25 -5.03
N HIS A 22 -2.79 0.76 -5.98
CA HIS A 22 -4.21 1.07 -6.08
C HIS A 22 -5.01 -0.19 -6.42
N ASP A 23 -5.94 -0.55 -5.55
CA ASP A 23 -6.87 -1.64 -5.81
C ASP A 23 -7.79 -1.27 -6.98
N GLY A 24 -7.89 -2.13 -7.99
CA GLY A 24 -8.60 -1.83 -9.24
C GLY A 24 -10.12 -1.69 -9.10
N ASP A 25 -10.67 -2.06 -7.95
CA ASP A 25 -12.08 -1.96 -7.59
C ASP A 25 -12.44 -0.70 -6.81
N LEU A 26 -11.48 0.16 -6.47
CA LEU A 26 -11.72 1.40 -5.73
C LEU A 26 -11.71 2.61 -6.67
N ILE A 27 -12.77 3.41 -6.68
CA ILE A 27 -12.85 4.64 -7.48
C ILE A 27 -12.92 5.86 -6.56
N PRO A 28 -12.05 6.88 -6.73
CA PRO A 28 -12.13 8.09 -5.91
C PRO A 28 -13.43 8.85 -6.19
N GLU A 29 -14.09 9.32 -5.14
CA GLU A 29 -15.35 10.09 -5.25
C GLU A 29 -15.11 11.61 -5.32
N ASN A 30 -13.85 12.06 -5.18
CA ASN A 30 -13.48 13.46 -5.11
C ASN A 30 -12.14 13.71 -5.82
N ASP A 31 -12.13 14.61 -6.79
CA ASP A 31 -10.97 14.95 -7.62
C ASP A 31 -9.92 15.81 -6.89
N TYR A 32 -10.27 16.41 -5.74
CA TYR A 32 -9.29 17.03 -4.83
C TYR A 32 -8.42 15.99 -4.09
N ASN A 33 -8.71 14.70 -4.20
CA ASN A 33 -7.83 13.66 -3.65
C ASN A 33 -6.65 13.41 -4.60
N ILE A 34 -5.68 14.31 -4.59
CA ILE A 34 -4.54 14.29 -5.52
C ILE A 34 -3.67 13.05 -5.32
N TYR A 35 -3.35 12.38 -6.42
CA TYR A 35 -2.52 11.17 -6.46
C TYR A 35 -1.04 11.55 -6.46
N GLU A 36 -0.58 12.02 -5.32
CA GLU A 36 0.80 12.44 -5.09
C GLU A 36 1.41 11.72 -3.88
N CYS A 37 2.73 11.66 -3.88
CA CYS A 37 3.46 11.19 -2.72
C CYS A 37 3.78 12.36 -1.79
N ASP A 38 3.80 12.07 -0.49
CA ASP A 38 4.27 12.99 0.52
C ASP A 38 5.72 12.61 0.88
N GLN A 39 6.59 13.60 1.04
CA GLN A 39 8.00 13.37 1.38
C GLN A 39 8.19 12.94 2.84
N HIS A 40 7.28 13.34 3.73
CA HIS A 40 7.37 13.04 5.17
C HIS A 40 6.92 11.62 5.51
N GLY A 41 6.10 10.99 4.67
CA GLY A 41 5.65 9.62 4.88
C GLY A 41 4.71 9.10 3.78
N PRO A 42 4.35 7.80 3.82
CA PRO A 42 3.33 7.21 2.96
C PRO A 42 2.00 7.96 3.09
N ARG A 43 1.36 8.24 1.95
CA ARG A 43 0.04 8.86 1.88
C ARG A 43 -1.02 7.81 1.60
N HIS A 44 -1.90 7.55 2.55
CA HIS A 44 -3.04 6.66 2.40
C HIS A 44 -4.22 7.43 1.81
N LEU A 45 -4.47 7.21 0.53
CA LEU A 45 -5.43 7.97 -0.26
C LEU A 45 -6.88 7.54 -0.01
N ALA A 46 -7.12 6.30 0.42
CA ALA A 46 -8.47 5.73 0.61
C ALA A 46 -8.87 5.50 2.09
N PRO A 47 -8.86 6.51 2.97
CA PRO A 47 -9.25 6.34 4.38
C PRO A 47 -10.75 6.11 4.58
N ALA A 48 -11.60 6.47 3.61
CA ALA A 48 -13.04 6.40 3.73
C ALA A 48 -13.66 5.64 2.55
N VAL A 49 -13.88 4.33 2.69
CA VAL A 49 -14.49 3.48 1.66
C VAL A 49 -15.98 3.25 1.97
N ASN A 50 -16.86 3.30 0.97
CA ASN A 50 -18.31 3.14 1.14
C ASN A 50 -18.71 1.81 1.85
N GLU A 51 -18.02 0.71 1.55
CA GLU A 51 -18.25 -0.60 2.19
C GLU A 51 -17.87 -0.62 3.68
N LEU A 52 -17.06 0.35 4.10
CA LEU A 52 -16.71 0.61 5.51
C LEU A 52 -17.50 1.79 6.08
N ARG A 53 -18.62 2.16 5.44
CA ARG A 53 -19.46 3.31 5.82
C ARG A 53 -18.67 4.62 5.88
N TYR A 54 -17.69 4.78 4.98
CA TYR A 54 -16.80 5.94 4.91
C TYR A 54 -16.04 6.21 6.22
N SER A 55 -15.74 5.15 6.97
CA SER A 55 -15.01 5.23 8.24
C SER A 55 -13.76 4.35 8.22
N LEU A 56 -12.68 4.86 8.81
CA LEU A 56 -11.43 4.13 8.97
C LEU A 56 -11.59 3.13 10.13
N MET A 57 -11.48 1.84 9.85
CA MET A 57 -11.67 0.80 10.88
C MET A 57 -10.63 0.84 12.00
N TYR A 58 -9.37 1.15 11.67
CA TYR A 58 -8.27 1.28 12.64
C TYR A 58 -7.11 2.09 12.03
N ASN A 59 -6.31 2.74 12.88
CA ASN A 59 -5.25 3.67 12.47
C ASN A 59 -4.15 3.04 11.60
N ASP A 60 -3.96 1.74 11.71
CA ASP A 60 -2.93 1.00 10.97
C ASP A 60 -3.41 0.50 9.59
N LEU A 61 -4.68 0.76 9.25
CA LEU A 61 -5.23 0.42 7.95
C LEU A 61 -4.68 1.37 6.88
N ILE A 62 -3.94 0.78 5.93
CA ILE A 62 -3.35 1.49 4.78
C ILE A 62 -3.64 0.78 3.43
N GLY A 63 -4.62 -0.13 3.41
CA GLY A 63 -5.02 -0.86 2.21
C GLY A 63 -5.88 -0.03 1.26
N GLY A 64 -6.24 -0.56 0.10
CA GLY A 64 -7.01 0.17 -0.88
C GLY A 64 -6.12 0.99 -1.81
N VAL A 65 -5.76 2.21 -1.39
CA VAL A 65 -4.92 3.10 -2.20
C VAL A 65 -3.84 3.76 -1.33
N LEU A 66 -2.58 3.53 -1.69
CA LEU A 66 -1.41 4.03 -0.97
C LEU A 66 -0.37 4.60 -1.93
N ALA A 67 0.00 5.86 -1.73
CA ALA A 67 1.12 6.49 -2.40
C ALA A 67 2.38 6.46 -1.52
N VAL A 68 3.50 6.05 -2.10
CA VAL A 68 4.80 5.98 -1.44
C VAL A 68 5.89 6.47 -2.39
N THR A 69 6.86 7.22 -1.86
CA THR A 69 8.03 7.58 -2.65
C THR A 69 8.90 6.34 -2.92
N LYS A 70 9.71 6.42 -3.98
CA LYS A 70 10.71 5.39 -4.29
C LYS A 70 11.58 5.07 -3.07
N ASP A 71 12.06 6.10 -2.39
CA ASP A 71 12.94 5.98 -1.24
C ASP A 71 12.23 5.40 -0.03
N GLN A 72 10.99 5.81 0.24
CA GLN A 72 10.18 5.20 1.31
C GLN A 72 10.01 3.70 1.08
N PHE A 73 9.70 3.30 -0.16
CA PHE A 73 9.50 1.91 -0.52
C PHE A 73 10.79 1.08 -0.42
N ILE A 74 11.91 1.58 -0.94
CA ILE A 74 13.22 0.94 -0.84
C ILE A 74 13.67 0.83 0.63
N LYS A 75 13.50 1.91 1.39
CA LYS A 75 13.85 1.97 2.81
C LYS A 75 13.08 0.91 3.59
N ALA A 76 11.82 0.65 3.24
CA ALA A 76 10.97 -0.38 3.83
C ALA A 76 11.15 -1.79 3.23
N ASN A 77 12.18 -2.04 2.42
CA ASN A 77 12.38 -3.31 1.70
C ASN A 77 11.14 -3.77 0.90
N GLY A 78 10.34 -2.82 0.41
CA GLY A 78 9.06 -3.09 -0.25
C GLY A 78 8.07 -3.89 0.60
N TRP A 79 7.14 -4.56 -0.08
CA TRP A 79 6.16 -5.43 0.57
C TRP A 79 6.72 -6.83 0.85
N SER A 80 6.03 -7.60 1.69
CA SER A 80 6.32 -9.03 1.81
C SER A 80 6.03 -9.74 0.47
N ASN A 81 6.87 -10.70 0.10
CA ASN A 81 6.61 -11.62 -1.02
C ASN A 81 5.74 -12.81 -0.58
N LEU A 82 5.57 -13.02 0.74
CA LEU A 82 4.86 -14.17 1.31
C LEU A 82 3.40 -13.87 1.64
N TYR A 83 3.02 -12.60 1.79
CA TYR A 83 1.64 -12.22 2.08
C TYR A 83 1.31 -10.79 1.67
N TRP A 84 0.03 -10.57 1.44
CA TRP A 84 -0.57 -9.29 1.04
C TRP A 84 -1.37 -8.74 2.24
N GLY A 85 -0.70 -8.07 3.18
CA GLY A 85 -1.34 -7.54 4.40
C GLY A 85 -0.41 -6.70 5.29
N TRP A 86 -1.01 -5.76 6.03
CA TRP A 86 -0.43 -4.79 6.99
C TRP A 86 0.99 -4.27 6.69
N GLY A 87 1.24 -3.91 5.42
CA GLY A 87 2.48 -3.26 4.97
C GLY A 87 2.88 -2.03 5.79
N PHE A 88 1.97 -1.45 6.59
CA PHE A 88 2.27 -0.35 7.48
C PHE A 88 3.29 -0.69 8.55
N VAL A 89 3.34 -1.94 9.03
CA VAL A 89 4.31 -2.35 10.05
C VAL A 89 5.74 -2.09 9.56
N ARG A 90 6.03 -2.37 8.29
CA ARG A 90 7.34 -2.14 7.69
C ARG A 90 7.67 -0.66 7.57
N LEU A 91 6.71 0.15 7.14
CA LEU A 91 6.85 1.60 7.02
C LEU A 91 7.07 2.26 8.39
N ARG A 92 6.34 1.82 9.41
CA ARG A 92 6.52 2.27 10.80
C ARG A 92 7.89 1.87 11.35
N GLN A 93 8.34 0.63 11.11
CA GLN A 93 9.66 0.15 11.54
C GLN A 93 10.82 1.01 11.02
N VAL A 94 10.68 1.59 9.83
CA VAL A 94 11.69 2.48 9.23
C VAL A 94 11.44 3.96 9.51
N GLY A 95 10.54 4.26 10.46
CA GLY A 95 10.33 5.57 11.05
C GLY A 95 9.26 6.43 10.38
N TYR A 96 8.42 5.88 9.51
CA TYR A 96 7.38 6.67 8.85
C TYR A 96 6.02 6.61 9.56
N GLY A 97 5.40 7.78 9.73
CA GLY A 97 3.97 7.92 9.98
C GLY A 97 3.17 7.88 8.68
N VAL A 98 1.84 7.74 8.76
CA VAL A 98 0.96 7.77 7.58
C VAL A 98 0.17 9.06 7.52
N ASN A 99 0.15 9.67 6.34
CA ASN A 99 -0.63 10.88 6.08
C ASN A 99 -1.92 10.50 5.34
N ARG A 100 -3.01 11.19 5.66
CA ARG A 100 -4.34 10.93 5.08
C ARG A 100 -4.99 12.25 4.68
N PRO A 101 -5.71 12.30 3.55
CA PRO A 101 -6.57 13.43 3.25
C PRO A 101 -7.75 13.49 4.24
N PRO A 102 -8.43 14.64 4.37
CA PRO A 102 -9.68 14.75 5.11
C PRO A 102 -10.72 13.72 4.63
N ASN A 103 -11.58 13.22 5.53
CA ASN A 103 -12.55 12.16 5.22
C ASN A 103 -13.56 12.50 4.11
N ASN A 104 -13.85 13.78 3.86
CA ASN A 104 -14.69 14.23 2.75
C ASN A 104 -13.96 14.27 1.40
N VAL A 105 -12.63 14.28 1.42
CA VAL A 105 -11.76 14.24 0.23
C VAL A 105 -11.33 12.79 -0.06
N GLY A 106 -10.92 12.04 0.95
CA GLY A 106 -10.44 10.66 0.83
C GLY A 106 -11.52 9.59 0.64
N ARG A 107 -12.66 9.93 0.01
CA ARG A 107 -13.76 8.99 -0.20
C ARG A 107 -13.54 8.13 -1.43
N TYR A 108 -13.82 6.85 -1.28
CA TYR A 108 -13.78 5.88 -2.38
C TYR A 108 -15.04 5.03 -2.43
N LYS A 109 -15.44 4.74 -3.66
CA LYS A 109 -16.45 3.76 -4.00
C LYS A 109 -15.79 2.44 -4.37
N MET A 110 -16.08 1.38 -3.63
CA MET A 110 -15.74 0.01 -4.02
C MET A 110 -16.79 -0.53 -5.00
N ILE A 111 -16.32 -0.97 -6.17
CA ILE A 111 -17.11 -1.69 -7.15
C ILE A 111 -17.51 -3.03 -6.52
N ARG A 112 -18.79 -3.38 -6.60
CA ARG A 112 -19.29 -4.64 -6.01
C ARG A 112 -18.96 -5.81 -6.94
N TYR A 113 -18.35 -6.83 -6.37
CA TYR A 113 -18.14 -8.14 -6.98
C TYR A 113 -18.14 -9.21 -5.86
N GLU A 114 -18.23 -10.49 -6.25
CA GLU A 114 -18.14 -11.60 -5.30
C GLU A 114 -16.75 -11.62 -4.66
N LYS A 115 -16.69 -11.29 -3.36
CA LYS A 115 -15.45 -11.33 -2.59
C LYS A 115 -15.05 -12.79 -2.38
N GLN A 116 -13.80 -13.11 -2.67
CA GLN A 116 -13.24 -14.41 -2.31
C GLN A 116 -13.31 -14.60 -0.79
N ILE A 117 -13.66 -15.81 -0.37
CA ILE A 117 -13.64 -16.18 1.04
C ILE A 117 -12.19 -16.06 1.54
N PRO A 118 -11.92 -15.22 2.56
CA PRO A 118 -10.57 -15.10 3.10
C PRO A 118 -10.05 -16.48 3.54
N SER A 119 -8.82 -16.82 3.16
CA SER A 119 -8.22 -18.07 3.61
C SER A 119 -8.17 -18.10 5.14
N PHE A 120 -8.51 -19.25 5.74
CA PHE A 120 -8.51 -19.41 7.20
C PHE A 120 -7.15 -19.06 7.84
N ASN A 121 -6.06 -19.27 7.10
CA ASN A 121 -4.70 -18.99 7.54
C ASN A 121 -4.22 -17.56 7.24
N ARG A 122 -5.08 -16.66 6.70
CA ARG A 122 -4.74 -15.27 6.38
C ARG A 122 -4.10 -14.53 7.56
N PHE A 123 -4.55 -14.83 8.78
CA PHE A 123 -4.02 -14.24 10.00
C PHE A 123 -2.85 -15.01 10.62
N LYS A 124 -2.68 -16.32 10.33
CA LYS A 124 -1.56 -17.13 10.87
C LYS A 124 -0.21 -16.75 10.27
N THR A 125 -0.20 -16.20 9.06
CA THR A 125 1.03 -15.70 8.40
C THR A 125 1.48 -14.34 8.95
N LEU A 126 0.61 -13.64 9.72
CA LEU A 126 0.86 -12.30 10.24
C LEU A 126 1.91 -12.27 11.35
N SER A 127 2.07 -13.34 12.14
CA SER A 127 3.07 -13.36 13.23
C SER A 127 4.53 -13.32 12.75
N LYS A 128 4.76 -13.33 11.42
CA LYS A 128 6.09 -13.34 10.78
C LYS A 128 6.58 -11.96 10.34
N TRP A 129 6.14 -10.87 11.00
CA TRP A 129 6.68 -9.51 10.81
C TRP A 129 8.21 -9.43 10.96
N LEU A 130 8.80 -10.36 11.73
CA LEU A 130 10.24 -10.49 11.96
C LEU A 130 11.06 -10.76 10.69
N ARG A 131 10.43 -11.09 9.56
CA ARG A 131 11.13 -11.44 8.31
C ARG A 131 11.47 -10.25 7.43
N TYR A 132 11.25 -9.02 7.87
CA TYR A 132 11.57 -7.80 7.13
C TYR A 132 12.96 -7.83 6.44
N SER A 133 13.99 -8.35 7.13
CA SER A 133 15.37 -8.42 6.63
C SER A 133 15.59 -9.50 5.55
N SER A 134 14.74 -10.52 5.50
CA SER A 134 14.88 -11.73 4.67
C SER A 134 13.73 -11.92 3.67
N ASP A 135 12.78 -11.00 3.63
CA ASP A 135 11.59 -11.06 2.78
C ASP A 135 11.22 -9.65 2.32
N GLY A 136 11.31 -9.39 1.03
CA GLY A 136 11.00 -8.10 0.44
C GLY A 136 11.53 -7.98 -0.99
N ILE A 137 11.62 -6.75 -1.47
CA ILE A 137 12.08 -6.49 -2.84
C ILE A 137 13.53 -6.94 -3.08
N ARG A 138 14.40 -6.90 -2.06
CA ARG A 138 15.79 -7.36 -2.17
C ARG A 138 15.91 -8.88 -2.39
N GLN A 139 14.88 -9.63 -2.01
CA GLN A 139 14.80 -11.08 -2.16
C GLN A 139 13.83 -11.48 -3.28
N LEU A 140 13.43 -10.53 -4.13
CA LEU A 140 12.58 -10.83 -5.27
C LEU A 140 13.41 -11.54 -6.33
N SER A 141 13.24 -12.86 -6.45
CA SER A 141 13.70 -13.62 -7.61
C SER A 141 12.83 -13.26 -8.81
N THR A 142 13.15 -12.17 -9.50
CA THR A 142 12.59 -11.96 -10.84
C THR A 142 13.28 -12.96 -11.78
N LEU A 143 12.48 -13.70 -12.55
CA LEU A 143 12.97 -14.58 -13.63
C LEU A 143 13.99 -13.79 -14.47
N ASP A 144 15.21 -14.32 -14.54
CA ASP A 144 16.15 -14.01 -15.62
C ASP A 144 15.61 -14.59 -16.95
#